data_AF-A0A846RGB2-F1
#
_entry.id   AF-A0A846RGB2-F1
#
_cell.length_a   1.000
_cell.length_b   1.000
_cell.length_c   1.000
_cell.angle_alpha   90.00
_cell.angle_beta   90.00
_cell.angle_gamma   90.00
#
_symmetry.space_group_name_H-M   'P 1'
#
loop_
_entity.id
_entity.type
_entity.pdbx_description
1 polymer ?
#
loop_
_entity_poly.entity_id
_entity_poly.type
_entity_poly.pdbx_seq_one_letter_code
_entity_poly.pdbx_strand_id
1 'polypeptide(L)'
;MSAYRDTDTMVQDIVDRTGAEDLDFMALNHDAPPGTRAVLYLRVSSKGQVNTDYDPEGISIPVQREACLRKVVQMGLTVVTEYIEPGRSATEMTKRVAFQEMLRRVRADRDVDYVVVYKLSRFARNRTDDAIVMADLKKRGVTLISATESIDASPVGQLMHGLLAAFNEYRSAEDGADIKYKMAQKAKKGGTIGRAPVGYLNVREYFEGREVRSVAVDEIRGPAHPASL
;
A
#
# COMPACT_ATOMS: atom_id res chain seq x y z
N MET A 1 -9.22 9.27 28.46
CA MET A 1 -9.45 7.91 27.93
C MET A 1 -9.57 8.04 26.43
N SER A 2 -8.50 7.70 25.71
CA SER A 2 -8.43 7.87 24.25
C SER A 2 -9.21 6.74 23.58
N ALA A 3 -10.07 7.10 22.62
CA ALA A 3 -10.93 6.19 21.88
C ALA A 3 -10.11 5.30 20.94
N TYR A 4 -9.58 4.19 21.47
CA TYR A 4 -9.13 3.09 20.63
C TYR A 4 -10.40 2.45 20.05
N ARG A 5 -10.69 2.70 18.77
CA ARG A 5 -11.77 1.98 18.08
C ARG A 5 -11.47 0.48 18.14
N ASP A 6 -12.47 -0.32 18.48
CA ASP A 6 -12.32 -1.78 18.50
C ASP A 6 -11.90 -2.26 17.10
N THR A 7 -11.02 -3.26 17.04
CA THR A 7 -10.51 -3.85 15.79
C THR A 7 -11.66 -4.34 14.93
N ASP A 8 -12.70 -4.91 15.54
CA ASP A 8 -13.89 -5.37 14.80
C ASP A 8 -14.65 -4.20 14.15
N THR A 9 -14.71 -3.03 14.79
CA THR A 9 -15.32 -1.81 14.20
C THR A 9 -14.50 -1.27 13.04
N MET A 10 -13.17 -1.25 13.16
CA MET A 10 -12.28 -0.81 12.07
C MET A 10 -12.34 -1.74 10.87
N VAL A 11 -12.40 -3.06 11.11
CA VAL A 11 -12.54 -4.05 10.03
C VAL A 11 -13.88 -3.88 9.33
N GLN A 12 -14.98 -3.72 10.06
CA GLN A 12 -16.31 -3.54 9.46
C GLN A 12 -16.38 -2.25 8.61
N ASP A 13 -15.85 -1.13 9.12
CA ASP A 13 -15.76 0.12 8.37
C ASP A 13 -14.98 -0.05 7.04
N ILE A 14 -13.90 -0.85 7.05
CA ILE A 14 -13.12 -1.12 5.84
C ILE A 14 -13.88 -2.07 4.90
N VAL A 15 -14.53 -3.12 5.42
CA VAL A 15 -15.34 -4.05 4.62
C VAL A 15 -16.46 -3.31 3.89
N ASP A 16 -17.16 -2.41 4.58
CA ASP A 16 -18.27 -1.64 4.00
C ASP A 16 -17.77 -0.68 2.89
N ARG A 17 -16.55 -0.13 3.05
CA ARG A 17 -15.92 0.78 2.07
C ARG A 17 -15.16 0.09 0.94
N THR A 18 -14.75 -1.17 1.11
CA THR A 18 -14.15 -2.01 0.05
C THR A 18 -15.17 -2.83 -0.74
N GLY A 19 -16.36 -3.06 -0.17
CA GLY A 19 -17.47 -3.75 -0.85
C GLY A 19 -18.25 -2.87 -1.83
N ALA A 20 -18.22 -1.56 -1.66
CA ALA A 20 -18.63 -0.59 -2.67
C ALA A 20 -17.44 -0.30 -3.58
N GLU A 21 -17.67 -0.09 -4.89
CA GLU A 21 -16.67 0.43 -5.83
C GLU A 21 -16.34 1.90 -5.52
N ASP A 22 -15.97 2.17 -4.28
CA ASP A 22 -15.82 3.51 -3.72
C ASP A 22 -14.44 4.05 -4.09
N LEU A 23 -14.39 4.69 -5.25
CA LEU A 23 -13.17 5.27 -5.85
C LEU A 23 -12.47 6.24 -4.88
N ASP A 24 -13.20 6.88 -3.97
CA ASP A 24 -12.65 7.75 -2.94
C ASP A 24 -11.86 6.98 -1.88
N PHE A 25 -12.23 5.74 -1.54
CA PHE A 25 -11.46 4.91 -0.59
C PHE A 25 -10.12 4.46 -1.19
N MET A 26 -10.11 4.08 -2.47
CA MET A 26 -8.88 3.72 -3.18
C MET A 26 -7.98 4.93 -3.46
N ALA A 27 -8.56 6.10 -3.74
CA ALA A 27 -7.82 7.34 -3.94
C ALA A 27 -7.18 7.88 -2.64
N LEU A 28 -7.89 7.78 -1.50
CA LEU A 28 -7.37 8.21 -0.19
C LEU A 28 -6.21 7.34 0.32
N ASN A 29 -6.14 6.08 -0.10
CA ASN A 29 -5.12 5.14 0.37
C ASN A 29 -3.85 5.12 -0.51
N HIS A 30 -3.85 5.78 -1.68
CA HIS A 30 -2.65 5.89 -2.53
C HIS A 30 -1.53 6.72 -1.85
N ASP A 31 -1.89 7.67 -0.98
CA ASP A 31 -0.95 8.52 -0.23
C ASP A 31 -0.56 7.93 1.14
N ALA A 32 -0.86 6.65 1.38
CA ALA A 32 -0.44 6.00 2.62
C ALA A 32 1.09 6.04 2.77
N PRO A 33 1.62 6.26 3.99
CA PRO A 33 3.05 6.40 4.21
C PRO A 33 3.84 5.20 3.66
N PRO A 34 5.03 5.43 3.07
CA PRO A 34 5.94 4.34 2.75
C PRO A 34 6.16 3.41 3.94
N GLY A 35 6.18 2.09 3.68
CA GLY A 35 6.29 1.08 4.73
C GLY A 35 4.97 0.68 5.38
N THR A 36 3.82 1.15 4.88
CA THR A 36 2.49 0.76 5.40
C THR A 36 1.53 0.25 4.33
N ARG A 37 1.89 0.31 3.04
CA ARG A 37 0.98 0.08 1.92
C ARG A 37 0.81 -1.41 1.63
N ALA A 38 -0.41 -1.90 1.76
CA ALA A 38 -0.73 -3.31 1.56
C ALA A 38 -1.71 -3.52 0.39
N VAL A 39 -1.47 -4.56 -0.41
CA VAL A 39 -2.47 -5.08 -1.36
C VAL A 39 -3.02 -6.40 -0.85
N LEU A 40 -4.31 -6.64 -1.09
CA LEU A 40 -4.94 -7.92 -0.79
C LEU A 40 -5.01 -8.77 -2.06
N TYR A 41 -4.74 -10.07 -1.94
CA TYR A 41 -5.02 -11.02 -3.01
C TYR A 41 -5.92 -12.15 -2.50
N LEU A 42 -7.13 -12.19 -3.06
CA LEU A 42 -8.19 -13.14 -2.72
C LEU A 42 -8.50 -14.04 -3.91
N ARG A 43 -8.93 -15.29 -3.65
CA ARG A 43 -9.24 -16.24 -4.72
C ARG A 43 -10.45 -17.08 -4.36
N VAL A 44 -11.41 -17.19 -5.28
CA VAL A 44 -12.54 -18.13 -5.10
C VAL A 44 -12.08 -19.58 -5.35
N SER A 45 -12.63 -20.54 -4.60
CA SER A 45 -12.57 -21.94 -5.02
C SER A 45 -13.50 -22.15 -6.22
N SER A 46 -13.13 -23.06 -7.12
CA SER A 46 -13.97 -23.37 -8.28
C SER A 46 -15.30 -23.96 -7.77
N LYS A 47 -16.45 -23.48 -8.27
CA LYS A 47 -17.77 -24.07 -7.97
C LYS A 47 -17.96 -25.49 -8.55
N GLY A 48 -16.91 -26.11 -9.09
CA GLY A 48 -16.98 -27.35 -9.87
C GLY A 48 -16.69 -28.65 -9.11
N GLN A 49 -16.36 -28.61 -7.82
CA GLN A 49 -16.05 -29.81 -7.02
C GLN A 49 -17.20 -30.20 -6.10
N VAL A 50 -18.43 -30.13 -6.61
CA VAL A 50 -19.64 -30.45 -5.84
C VAL A 50 -19.97 -31.96 -5.85
N ASN A 51 -19.21 -32.78 -6.59
CA ASN A 51 -19.45 -34.23 -6.73
C ASN A 51 -18.22 -35.13 -6.57
N THR A 52 -17.13 -34.61 -6.02
CA THR A 52 -16.01 -35.42 -5.49
C THR A 52 -15.63 -34.82 -4.14
N ASP A 53 -15.20 -35.65 -3.19
CA ASP A 53 -14.81 -35.29 -1.80
C ASP A 53 -13.59 -34.36 -1.71
N TYR A 54 -13.51 -33.34 -2.55
CA TYR A 54 -12.35 -32.48 -2.67
C TYR A 54 -12.72 -31.03 -3.01
N ASP A 55 -13.59 -30.39 -2.23
CA ASP A 55 -13.37 -28.97 -1.90
C ASP A 55 -12.97 -28.90 -0.42
N PRO A 56 -11.67 -29.08 -0.07
CA PRO A 56 -11.30 -29.10 1.34
C PRO A 56 -11.36 -27.71 1.98
N GLU A 57 -11.56 -26.61 1.23
CA GLU A 57 -11.55 -25.28 1.84
C GLU A 57 -12.77 -24.40 1.60
N GLY A 58 -13.49 -24.39 0.48
CA GLY A 58 -14.82 -23.74 0.33
C GLY A 58 -15.04 -22.31 0.88
N ILE A 59 -14.01 -21.57 1.30
CA ILE A 59 -14.17 -20.33 2.07
C ILE A 59 -14.50 -19.19 1.11
N SER A 60 -15.61 -18.52 1.38
CA SER A 60 -16.11 -17.41 0.59
C SER A 60 -15.14 -16.22 0.57
N ILE A 61 -15.17 -15.42 -0.50
CA ILE A 61 -14.37 -14.19 -0.60
C ILE A 61 -14.59 -13.24 0.59
N PRO A 62 -15.83 -13.03 1.08
CA PRO A 62 -16.07 -12.23 2.28
C PRO A 62 -15.27 -12.68 3.50
N VAL A 63 -15.23 -13.99 3.78
CA VAL A 63 -14.48 -14.54 4.92
C VAL A 63 -12.96 -14.38 4.72
N GLN A 64 -12.47 -14.61 3.50
CA GLN A 64 -11.06 -14.38 3.19
C GLN A 64 -10.68 -12.91 3.38
N ARG A 65 -11.54 -12.00 2.90
CA ARG A 65 -11.37 -10.54 3.00
C ARG A 65 -11.31 -10.11 4.46
N GLU A 66 -12.29 -10.51 5.27
CA GLU A 66 -12.35 -10.16 6.69
C GLU A 66 -11.08 -10.57 7.42
N ALA A 67 -10.60 -11.81 7.21
CA ALA A 67 -9.37 -12.29 7.82
C ALA A 67 -8.14 -11.47 7.39
N CYS A 68 -8.04 -11.12 6.11
CA CYS A 68 -6.93 -10.29 5.61
C CYS A 68 -7.00 -8.86 6.16
N LEU A 69 -8.19 -8.27 6.23
CA LEU A 69 -8.39 -6.93 6.77
C LEU A 69 -8.08 -6.87 8.26
N ARG A 70 -8.50 -7.86 9.03
CA ARG A 70 -8.12 -7.99 10.45
C ARG A 70 -6.61 -7.99 10.62
N LYS A 71 -5.88 -8.71 9.76
CA LYS A 71 -4.42 -8.74 9.76
C LYS A 71 -3.79 -7.38 9.42
N VAL A 72 -4.34 -6.69 8.42
CA VAL A 72 -3.90 -5.35 8.01
C VAL A 72 -4.08 -4.36 9.16
N VAL A 73 -5.25 -4.33 9.79
CA VAL A 73 -5.54 -3.44 10.92
C VAL A 73 -4.62 -3.73 12.10
N GLN A 74 -4.45 -5.01 12.44
CA GLN A 74 -3.52 -5.41 13.50
C GLN A 74 -2.13 -4.83 13.23
N MET A 75 -1.60 -5.00 12.02
CA MET A 75 -0.25 -4.56 11.64
C MET A 75 -0.12 -3.05 11.37
N GLY A 76 -1.20 -2.26 11.54
CA GLY A 76 -1.19 -0.82 11.25
C GLY A 76 -0.94 -0.51 9.77
N LEU A 77 -1.32 -1.42 8.88
CA LEU A 77 -1.16 -1.25 7.44
C LEU A 77 -2.38 -0.54 6.83
N THR A 78 -2.22 -0.04 5.61
CA THR A 78 -3.29 0.58 4.83
C THR A 78 -3.50 -0.21 3.54
N VAL A 79 -4.73 -0.63 3.28
CA VAL A 79 -5.06 -1.35 2.03
C VAL A 79 -5.14 -0.36 0.88
N VAL A 80 -4.21 -0.46 -0.08
CA VAL A 80 -4.20 0.40 -1.27
C VAL A 80 -5.04 -0.16 -2.40
N THR A 81 -5.12 -1.50 -2.53
CA THR A 81 -5.92 -2.18 -3.57
C THR A 81 -6.19 -3.64 -3.20
N GLU A 82 -7.31 -4.16 -3.66
CA GLU A 82 -7.67 -5.57 -3.56
C GLU A 82 -7.71 -6.21 -4.95
N TYR A 83 -7.15 -7.41 -5.08
CA TYR A 83 -7.15 -8.23 -6.28
C TYR A 83 -7.96 -9.50 -6.02
N ILE A 84 -9.07 -9.65 -6.72
CA ILE A 84 -9.96 -10.81 -6.59
C ILE A 84 -9.79 -11.68 -7.82
N GLU A 85 -9.26 -12.89 -7.62
CA GLU A 85 -9.14 -13.87 -8.69
C GLU A 85 -10.48 -14.60 -8.90
N PRO A 86 -11.15 -14.44 -10.06
CA PRO A 86 -12.41 -15.10 -10.35
C PRO A 86 -12.24 -16.61 -10.58
N GLY A 87 -13.28 -17.38 -10.29
CA GLY A 87 -13.27 -18.84 -10.32
C GLY A 87 -14.01 -19.42 -11.50
N ARG A 88 -14.19 -18.64 -12.57
CA ARG A 88 -14.94 -19.07 -13.74
C ARG A 88 -14.05 -19.91 -14.63
N SER A 89 -14.31 -21.22 -14.64
CA SER A 89 -13.61 -22.25 -15.42
C SER A 89 -12.15 -22.55 -14.99
N ALA A 90 -11.77 -23.82 -15.09
CA ALA A 90 -10.41 -24.28 -14.81
C ALA A 90 -9.35 -23.56 -15.68
N THR A 91 -9.74 -23.11 -16.88
CA THR A 91 -8.88 -22.38 -17.81
C THR A 91 -8.53 -20.98 -17.33
N GLU A 92 -9.47 -20.21 -16.74
CA GLU A 92 -9.15 -18.87 -16.19
C GLU A 92 -8.47 -18.95 -14.83
N MET A 93 -8.81 -19.95 -14.00
CA MET A 93 -8.04 -20.27 -12.79
C MET A 93 -6.57 -20.59 -13.09
N THR A 94 -6.26 -20.96 -14.34
CA THR A 94 -4.91 -21.25 -14.81
C THR A 94 -4.16 -20.00 -15.26
N LYS A 95 -4.87 -18.97 -15.71
CA LYS A 95 -4.27 -17.71 -16.18
C LYS A 95 -3.95 -16.74 -15.04
N ARG A 96 -4.64 -16.86 -13.90
CA ARG A 96 -4.42 -16.04 -12.69
C ARG A 96 -4.30 -14.54 -12.99
N VAL A 97 -5.31 -13.99 -13.65
CA VAL A 97 -5.23 -12.66 -14.26
C VAL A 97 -5.02 -11.59 -13.19
N ALA A 98 -5.80 -11.65 -12.10
CA ALA A 98 -5.70 -10.70 -10.99
C ALA A 98 -4.34 -10.79 -10.29
N PHE A 99 -3.79 -12.01 -10.17
CA PHE A 99 -2.44 -12.20 -9.63
C PHE A 99 -1.35 -11.56 -10.50
N GLN A 100 -1.44 -11.73 -11.82
CA GLN A 100 -0.47 -11.14 -12.75
C GLN A 100 -0.57 -9.61 -12.76
N GLU A 101 -1.78 -9.06 -12.63
CA GLU A 101 -2.00 -7.62 -12.49
C GLU A 101 -1.37 -7.06 -11.21
N MET A 102 -1.57 -7.73 -10.08
CA MET A 102 -0.92 -7.38 -8.81
C MET A 102 0.60 -7.39 -8.94
N LEU A 103 1.18 -8.46 -9.50
CA LEU A 103 2.63 -8.53 -9.70
C LEU A 103 3.12 -7.43 -10.65
N ARG A 104 2.37 -7.07 -11.68
CA ARG A 104 2.73 -5.96 -12.59
C ARG A 104 2.81 -4.64 -11.84
N ARG A 105 1.83 -4.32 -10.99
CA ARG A 105 1.85 -3.11 -10.15
C ARG A 105 3.04 -3.10 -9.20
N VAL A 106 3.24 -4.18 -8.45
CA VAL A 106 4.40 -4.34 -7.55
C VAL A 106 5.71 -4.10 -8.31
N ARG A 107 5.77 -4.52 -9.58
CA ARG A 107 6.96 -4.36 -10.40
C ARG A 107 7.16 -2.94 -10.95
N ALA A 108 6.09 -2.22 -11.25
CA ALA A 108 6.12 -0.94 -11.95
C ALA A 108 6.08 0.26 -10.99
N ASP A 109 5.15 0.26 -10.04
CA ASP A 109 4.68 1.49 -9.40
C ASP A 109 5.40 1.76 -8.07
N ARG A 110 6.04 0.72 -7.48
CA ARG A 110 6.76 0.78 -6.19
C ARG A 110 5.91 1.37 -5.05
N ASP A 111 4.60 1.20 -5.15
CA ASP A 111 3.57 1.71 -4.27
C ASP A 111 2.99 0.64 -3.32
N VAL A 112 3.66 -0.51 -3.24
CA VAL A 112 3.25 -1.66 -2.43
C VAL A 112 4.43 -2.07 -1.55
N ASP A 113 4.19 -2.17 -0.24
CA ASP A 113 5.16 -2.66 0.75
C ASP A 113 4.78 -4.07 1.23
N TYR A 114 3.50 -4.42 1.20
CA TYR A 114 2.96 -5.70 1.65
C TYR A 114 1.98 -6.31 0.66
N VAL A 115 2.05 -7.63 0.51
CA VAL A 115 1.01 -8.44 -0.14
C VAL A 115 0.39 -9.32 0.94
N VAL A 116 -0.92 -9.22 1.15
CA VAL A 116 -1.64 -10.00 2.15
C VAL A 116 -2.55 -11.01 1.45
N VAL A 117 -2.42 -12.27 1.84
CA VAL A 117 -3.23 -13.39 1.34
C VAL A 117 -3.88 -14.14 2.48
N TYR A 118 -5.00 -14.81 2.19
CA TYR A 118 -5.64 -15.65 3.21
C TYR A 118 -4.74 -16.80 3.68
N LYS A 119 -4.10 -17.51 2.73
CA LYS A 119 -3.17 -18.63 2.93
C LYS A 119 -2.07 -18.58 1.88
N LEU A 120 -0.84 -19.01 2.22
CA LEU A 120 0.27 -19.13 1.27
C LEU A 120 -0.05 -20.13 0.15
N SER A 121 -0.80 -21.19 0.45
CA SER A 121 -1.30 -22.15 -0.57
C SER A 121 -2.18 -21.51 -1.64
N ARG A 122 -2.71 -20.30 -1.39
CA ARG A 122 -3.49 -19.54 -2.39
C ARG A 122 -2.62 -18.64 -3.25
N PHE A 123 -1.34 -18.48 -2.91
CA PHE A 123 -0.41 -17.56 -3.55
C PHE A 123 0.37 -18.17 -4.72
N ALA A 124 0.73 -19.46 -4.73
CA ALA A 124 1.19 -20.12 -5.96
C ALA A 124 0.94 -21.65 -6.01
N ARG A 125 1.09 -22.21 -7.22
CA ARG A 125 0.57 -23.54 -7.62
C ARG A 125 1.54 -24.69 -7.35
N ASN A 126 2.83 -24.41 -7.22
CA ASN A 126 3.87 -25.38 -6.90
C ASN A 126 5.02 -24.67 -6.16
N ARG A 127 5.82 -25.43 -5.39
CA ARG A 127 6.91 -24.89 -4.56
C ARG A 127 7.97 -24.10 -5.34
N THR A 128 8.17 -24.40 -6.61
CA THR A 128 9.18 -23.75 -7.45
C THR A 128 8.72 -22.35 -7.87
N ASP A 129 7.46 -22.23 -8.28
CA ASP A 129 6.82 -20.95 -8.61
C ASP A 129 6.70 -20.07 -7.36
N ASP A 130 6.41 -20.67 -6.20
CA ASP A 130 6.38 -19.97 -4.90
C ASP A 130 7.71 -19.23 -4.64
N ALA A 131 8.83 -19.95 -4.77
CA ALA A 131 10.16 -19.42 -4.48
C ALA A 131 10.55 -18.26 -5.42
N ILE A 132 10.20 -18.37 -6.70
CA ILE A 132 10.51 -17.32 -7.69
C ILE A 132 9.74 -16.04 -7.38
N VAL A 133 8.43 -16.14 -7.09
CA VAL A 133 7.63 -14.96 -6.77
C VAL A 133 8.05 -14.36 -5.44
N MET A 134 8.30 -15.18 -4.41
CA MET A 134 8.80 -14.69 -3.13
C MET A 134 10.14 -13.96 -3.27
N ALA A 135 11.05 -14.49 -4.10
CA ALA A 135 12.33 -13.85 -4.38
C ALA A 135 12.15 -12.52 -5.14
N ASP A 136 11.23 -12.44 -6.10
CA ASP A 136 10.92 -11.19 -6.84
C ASP A 136 10.31 -10.14 -5.91
N LEU A 137 9.36 -10.51 -5.06
CA LEU A 137 8.79 -9.61 -4.04
C LEU A 137 9.89 -9.10 -3.08
N LYS A 138 10.71 -10.00 -2.55
CA LYS A 138 11.80 -9.66 -1.63
C LYS A 138 12.82 -8.73 -2.27
N LYS A 139 13.21 -8.98 -3.53
CA LYS A 139 14.12 -8.12 -4.29
C LYS A 139 13.60 -6.69 -4.42
N ARG A 140 12.28 -6.52 -4.38
CA ARG A 140 11.59 -5.24 -4.49
C ARG A 140 11.25 -4.61 -3.13
N GLY A 141 11.61 -5.28 -2.03
CA GLY A 141 11.31 -4.84 -0.68
C GLY A 141 9.87 -5.08 -0.25
N VAL A 142 9.12 -5.93 -0.96
CA VAL A 142 7.73 -6.27 -0.66
C VAL A 142 7.65 -7.52 0.21
N THR A 143 6.87 -7.45 1.29
CA THR A 143 6.69 -8.55 2.24
C THR A 143 5.38 -9.28 2.00
N LEU A 144 5.43 -10.61 1.84
CA LEU A 144 4.25 -11.46 1.74
C LEU A 144 3.76 -11.88 3.13
N ILE A 145 2.49 -11.67 3.42
CA ILE A 145 1.84 -12.00 4.70
C ILE A 145 0.66 -12.95 4.46
N SER A 146 0.57 -13.99 5.29
CA SER A 146 -0.60 -14.84 5.39
C SER A 146 -1.51 -14.37 6.53
N ALA A 147 -2.81 -14.35 6.29
CA ALA A 147 -3.81 -14.03 7.32
C ALA A 147 -3.98 -15.19 8.31
N THR A 148 -3.84 -16.44 7.84
CA THR A 148 -4.12 -17.64 8.64
C THR A 148 -2.89 -18.42 9.08
N GLU A 149 -1.75 -18.31 8.38
CA GLU A 149 -0.49 -18.90 8.83
C GLU A 149 0.28 -17.85 9.67
N SER A 150 0.68 -18.25 10.89
CA SER A 150 0.82 -17.40 12.07
C SER A 150 1.70 -16.14 11.94
N ILE A 151 1.06 -14.99 12.21
CA ILE A 151 1.41 -14.19 13.41
C ILE A 151 0.14 -14.31 14.24
N ASP A 152 0.08 -15.30 15.11
CA ASP A 152 -1.07 -15.57 15.96
C ASP A 152 -1.00 -14.70 17.23
N ALA A 153 -2.07 -14.68 18.03
CA ALA A 153 -2.10 -13.95 19.31
C ALA A 153 -1.21 -14.59 20.40
N SER A 154 -0.35 -15.56 20.05
CA SER A 154 0.62 -16.11 20.98
C SER A 154 1.62 -15.02 21.41
N PRO A 155 2.29 -15.18 22.57
CA PRO A 155 3.34 -14.26 22.99
C PRO A 155 4.44 -14.06 21.94
N VAL A 156 4.73 -15.10 21.14
CA VAL A 156 5.71 -15.04 20.05
C VAL A 156 5.19 -14.21 18.87
N GLY A 157 3.91 -14.37 18.52
CA GLY A 157 3.30 -13.55 17.47
C GLY A 157 3.18 -12.08 17.87
N GLN A 158 2.86 -11.78 19.13
CA GLN A 158 2.86 -10.41 19.66
C GLN A 158 4.27 -9.77 19.63
N LEU A 159 5.31 -10.54 19.95
CA LEU A 159 6.70 -10.08 19.85
C LEU A 159 7.08 -9.76 18.39
N MET A 160 6.75 -10.65 17.45
CA MET A 160 7.02 -10.44 16.02
C MET A 160 6.26 -9.23 15.47
N HIS A 161 5.02 -9.03 15.92
CA HIS A 161 4.23 -7.85 15.60
C HIS A 161 4.91 -6.56 16.09
N GLY A 162 5.32 -6.52 17.37
CA GLY A 162 6.02 -5.37 17.93
C GLY A 162 7.34 -5.06 17.20
N LEU A 163 8.08 -6.08 16.80
CA LEU A 163 9.32 -5.92 16.04
C LEU A 163 9.07 -5.34 14.63
N LEU A 164 8.03 -5.82 13.94
CA LEU A 164 7.64 -5.30 12.63
C LEU A 164 7.14 -3.85 12.73
N ALA A 165 6.34 -3.53 13.75
CA ALA A 165 5.89 -2.17 14.01
C ALA A 165 7.08 -1.22 14.24
N ALA A 166 8.04 -1.62 15.10
CA ALA A 166 9.25 -0.84 15.35
C ALA A 166 10.12 -0.66 14.09
N PHE A 167 10.22 -1.69 13.25
CA PHE A 167 10.94 -1.61 11.99
C PHE A 167 10.28 -0.64 10.99
N ASN A 168 8.94 -0.64 10.93
CA ASN A 168 8.19 0.28 10.08
C ASN A 168 8.30 1.73 10.56
N GLU A 169 8.22 1.94 11.87
CA GLU A 169 8.48 3.25 12.48
C GLU A 169 9.90 3.74 12.17
N TYR A 170 10.90 2.86 12.29
CA TYR A 170 12.28 3.16 11.91
C TYR A 170 12.40 3.59 10.44
N ARG A 171 11.81 2.82 9.51
CA ARG A 171 11.86 3.15 8.08
C ARG A 171 11.18 4.49 7.77
N SER A 172 10.01 4.73 8.34
CA SER A 172 9.30 6.00 8.19
C SER A 172 10.12 7.19 8.71
N ALA A 173 10.79 7.01 9.85
CA ALA A 173 11.70 8.02 10.40
C ALA A 173 12.95 8.23 9.52
N GLU A 174 13.53 7.16 8.98
CA GLU A 174 14.67 7.21 8.06
C GLU A 174 14.33 7.95 6.76
N ASP A 175 13.21 7.60 6.12
CA ASP A 175 12.70 8.28 4.92
C ASP A 175 12.41 9.76 5.21
N GLY A 176 11.80 10.06 6.36
CA GLY A 176 11.58 11.44 6.81
C GLY A 176 12.87 12.23 7.01
N ALA A 177 13.94 11.59 7.51
CA ALA A 177 15.26 12.19 7.67
C ALA A 177 15.92 12.47 6.32
N ASP A 178 15.83 11.54 5.36
CA ASP A 178 16.34 11.73 3.99
C ASP A 178 15.60 12.87 3.26
N ILE A 179 14.27 12.94 3.39
CA ILE A 179 13.47 14.04 2.86
C ILE A 179 13.94 15.38 3.45
N LYS A 180 14.09 15.47 4.79
CA LYS A 180 14.60 16.69 5.45
C LYS A 180 16.00 17.07 4.96
N TYR A 181 16.89 16.10 4.81
CA TYR A 181 18.24 16.33 4.30
C TYR A 181 18.21 16.89 2.87
N LYS A 182 17.41 16.28 1.98
CA LYS A 182 17.21 16.75 0.59
C LYS A 182 16.62 18.16 0.55
N MET A 183 15.63 18.46 1.40
CA MET A 183 15.05 19.80 1.53
C MET A 183 16.10 20.83 1.98
N ALA A 184 16.92 20.51 2.98
CA ALA A 184 17.98 21.39 3.46
C ALA A 184 19.06 21.65 2.40
N GLN A 185 19.47 20.61 1.65
CA GLN A 185 20.40 20.76 0.52
C GLN A 185 19.81 21.64 -0.58
N LYS A 186 18.51 21.50 -0.86
CA LYS A 186 17.79 22.34 -1.84
C LYS A 186 17.79 23.81 -1.41
N ALA A 187 17.46 24.11 -0.15
CA ALA A 187 17.52 25.48 0.37
C ALA A 187 18.94 26.06 0.35
N LYS A 188 19.96 25.30 0.77
CA LYS A 188 21.37 25.74 0.71
C LYS A 188 21.82 26.11 -0.71
N LYS A 189 21.25 25.44 -1.72
CA LYS A 189 21.51 25.71 -3.14
C LYS A 189 20.63 26.82 -3.73
N GLY A 190 19.90 27.57 -2.90
CA GLY A 190 19.02 28.66 -3.33
C GLY A 190 17.67 28.20 -3.90
N GLY A 191 17.35 26.90 -3.77
CA GLY A 191 16.10 26.33 -4.27
C GLY A 191 14.97 26.41 -3.25
N THR A 192 13.76 26.66 -3.72
CA THR A 192 12.56 26.73 -2.89
C THR A 192 12.03 25.34 -2.55
N ILE A 193 11.77 25.11 -1.26
CA ILE A 193 11.36 23.81 -0.71
C ILE A 193 9.87 23.50 -0.94
N GLY A 194 9.01 24.52 -1.09
CA GLY A 194 7.56 24.36 -1.19
C GLY A 194 6.89 25.20 -2.28
N ARG A 195 5.57 25.36 -2.20
CA ARG A 195 4.84 26.30 -3.06
C ARG A 195 5.18 27.74 -2.67
N ALA A 196 5.27 28.61 -3.67
CA ALA A 196 5.44 30.03 -3.46
C ALA A 196 4.22 30.60 -2.67
N PRO A 197 4.43 31.55 -1.76
CA PRO A 197 3.34 32.28 -1.11
C PRO A 197 2.43 32.97 -2.13
N VAL A 198 1.19 33.29 -1.75
CA VAL A 198 0.26 34.07 -2.58
C VAL A 198 0.91 35.41 -2.96
N GLY A 199 0.79 35.80 -4.23
CA GLY A 199 1.47 36.97 -4.79
C GLY A 199 2.87 36.68 -5.34
N TYR A 200 3.29 35.41 -5.32
CA TYR A 200 4.53 34.93 -5.91
C TYR A 200 4.31 33.62 -6.68
N LEU A 201 5.16 33.34 -7.67
CA LEU A 201 5.11 32.16 -8.52
C LEU A 201 6.38 31.32 -8.35
N ASN A 202 6.23 29.99 -8.28
CA ASN A 202 7.39 29.10 -8.40
C ASN A 202 7.90 29.15 -9.84
N VAL A 203 9.14 29.57 -10.02
CA VAL A 203 9.80 29.65 -11.33
C VAL A 203 11.03 28.75 -11.36
N ARG A 204 11.57 28.52 -12.56
CA ARG A 204 12.85 27.86 -12.75
C ARG A 204 13.82 28.86 -13.35
N GLU A 205 14.90 29.12 -12.64
CA GLU A 205 15.89 30.13 -13.03
C GLU A 205 17.26 29.46 -13.19
N TYR A 206 18.05 29.93 -14.15
CA TYR A 206 19.42 29.50 -14.31
C TYR A 206 20.35 30.45 -13.55
N PHE A 207 21.03 29.94 -12.53
CA PHE A 207 21.98 30.70 -11.72
C PHE A 207 23.32 29.96 -11.68
N GLU A 208 24.42 30.61 -12.09
CA GLU A 208 25.76 29.98 -12.15
C GLU A 208 25.80 28.66 -12.98
N GLY A 209 25.09 28.60 -14.12
CA GLY A 209 25.11 27.44 -15.01
C GLY A 209 24.28 26.24 -14.55
N ARG A 210 23.47 26.38 -13.48
CA ARG A 210 22.54 25.35 -12.98
C ARG A 210 21.10 25.86 -12.95
N GLU A 211 20.15 24.98 -13.26
CA GLU A 211 18.71 25.24 -13.12
C GLU A 211 18.30 25.10 -11.64
N VAL A 212 17.72 26.14 -11.07
CA VAL A 212 17.27 26.21 -9.67
C VAL A 212 15.78 26.54 -9.65
N ARG A 213 15.01 25.83 -8.82
CA ARG A 213 13.59 26.17 -8.58
C ARG A 213 13.53 27.35 -7.62
N SER A 214 13.17 28.53 -8.11
CA SER A 214 13.15 29.81 -7.40
C SER A 214 11.70 30.32 -7.25
N VAL A 215 11.55 31.53 -6.73
CA VAL A 215 10.26 32.21 -6.59
C VAL A 215 10.36 33.61 -7.20
N ALA A 216 9.46 33.94 -8.12
CA ALA A 216 9.34 35.26 -8.73
C ALA A 216 8.05 35.95 -8.25
N VAL A 217 7.98 37.27 -8.36
CA VAL A 217 6.76 38.03 -8.03
C VAL A 217 5.67 37.70 -9.06
N ASP A 218 4.44 37.47 -8.59
CA ASP A 218 3.27 37.37 -9.46
C ASP A 218 2.91 38.78 -9.96
N GLU A 219 3.01 39.04 -11.25
CA GLU A 219 2.77 40.38 -11.79
C GLU A 219 1.32 40.87 -11.58
N ILE A 220 0.35 39.97 -11.40
CA ILE A 220 -1.08 40.29 -11.26
C ILE A 220 -1.48 40.35 -9.78
N ARG A 221 -0.93 39.46 -8.96
CA ARG A 221 -1.32 39.30 -7.54
C ARG A 221 -0.23 39.71 -6.56
N GLY A 222 0.87 40.28 -7.07
CA GLY A 222 2.04 40.62 -6.28
C GLY A 222 1.81 41.82 -5.36
N PRO A 223 2.61 41.94 -4.29
CA PRO A 223 2.47 43.01 -3.30
C PRO A 223 2.69 44.43 -3.86
N ALA A 224 3.30 44.56 -5.05
CA ALA A 224 3.51 45.83 -5.74
C ALA A 224 2.46 46.14 -6.83
N HIS A 225 1.43 45.29 -7.00
CA HIS A 225 0.37 45.54 -7.99
C HIS A 225 -0.54 46.71 -7.53
N PRO A 226 -0.87 47.67 -8.41
CA PRO A 226 -1.61 48.89 -8.04
C PRO A 226 -3.05 48.66 -7.54
N ALA A 227 -3.58 47.43 -7.63
CA ALA A 227 -4.91 47.06 -7.14
C ALA A 227 -4.92 46.44 -5.72
N SER A 228 -3.79 46.45 -5.00
CA SER A 228 -3.61 45.82 -3.69
C SER A 228 -3.83 46.75 -2.49
N LEU A 229 -4.40 47.95 -2.69
CA LEU A 229 -4.74 48.95 -1.67
C LEU A 229 -6.24 49.24 -1.66
#